data_AF-A0A6V7YBK7-F1
#
_entry.id   AF-A0A6V7YBK7-F1
#
_cell.length_a   1.000
_cell.length_b   1.000
_cell.length_c   1.000
_cell.angle_alpha   90.00
_cell.angle_beta   90.00
_cell.angle_gamma   90.00
#
_symmetry.space_group_name_H-M   'P 1'
#
loop_
_entity.id
_entity.type
_entity.pdbx_description
1 polymer ?
#
loop_
_entity_poly.entity_id
_entity_poly.type
_entity_poly.pdbx_seq_one_letter_code
_entity_poly.pdbx_strand_id
1 'polypeptide(L)'
;MRGNLARKQFRHLSLIKISFNDNRLSPDKFFGPQSGIFEFTLNDQLKEKWQTAIDKSIPLSLDSSKSERTIFVSVCFEGNLFNPEMIDILSDNDKTIPLQFNVQEIILSANNTTFEIVLEFSLNYLSISEFICFNFDVHLTEQHTDVLFNILINKANKFPKICLKYIKLDLYDQIMKYILSTSEDCSKMAPVIIFVLSIPNFKLNERAENVEIKQLKKKQFSTNYQIANIHNPKMRFAFCNKQRKNGTIFCIEIRKI
;
A
#
# COMPACT_ATOMS: atom_id res chain seq x y z
N MET A 1 -3.39 18.76 22.80
CA MET A 1 -3.01 19.54 21.59
C MET A 1 -2.55 18.55 20.53
N ARG A 2 -3.03 18.61 19.27
CA ARG A 2 -2.47 17.73 18.22
C ARG A 2 -1.07 18.23 17.83
N GLY A 3 -0.06 17.36 17.87
CA GLY A 3 1.31 17.66 17.44
C GLY A 3 1.36 18.20 16.01
N ASN A 4 2.31 19.10 15.72
CA ASN A 4 2.39 19.83 14.44
C ASN A 4 2.50 18.91 13.22
N LEU A 5 3.03 17.69 13.38
CA LEU A 5 3.16 16.72 12.29
C LEU A 5 1.81 16.08 11.89
N ALA A 6 0.93 15.80 12.85
CA ALA A 6 -0.39 15.20 12.61
C ALA A 6 -1.33 16.08 11.78
N ARG A 7 -1.06 17.40 11.77
CA ARG A 7 -1.86 18.39 11.03
C ARG A 7 -1.40 18.55 9.59
N LYS A 8 -0.22 18.03 9.23
CA LYS A 8 0.25 18.07 7.85
C LYS A 8 -0.45 16.99 7.03
N GLN A 9 -0.92 17.39 5.86
CA GLN A 9 -1.37 16.45 4.84
C GLN A 9 -0.18 16.09 3.95
N PHE A 10 0.06 14.79 3.81
CA PHE A 10 1.10 14.29 2.92
C PHE A 10 0.45 13.81 1.64
N ARG A 11 0.92 14.31 0.49
CA ARG A 11 0.46 13.81 -0.81
C ARG A 11 0.95 12.39 -1.07
N HIS A 12 2.19 12.09 -0.68
CA HIS A 12 2.82 10.81 -0.92
C HIS A 12 3.65 10.40 0.29
N LEU A 13 3.57 9.15 0.71
CA LEU A 13 4.46 8.57 1.72
C LEU A 13 5.03 7.27 1.13
N SER A 14 6.33 7.01 1.27
CA SER A 14 6.93 5.82 0.68
C SER A 14 7.86 5.11 1.65
N LEU A 15 7.42 3.99 2.21
CA LEU A 15 8.30 3.16 3.04
C LEU A 15 9.04 2.19 2.11
N ILE A 16 10.28 2.54 1.74
CA ILE A 16 11.12 1.71 0.85
C ILE A 16 12.32 1.20 1.65
N LYS A 17 12.53 -0.12 1.64
CA LYS A 17 13.79 -0.70 2.07
C LYS A 17 14.84 -0.50 0.98
N ILE A 18 15.89 0.26 1.25
CA ILE A 18 17.09 0.25 0.41
C ILE A 18 17.92 -0.98 0.77
N SER A 19 18.11 -1.86 -0.21
CA SER A 19 19.07 -2.95 -0.11
C SER A 19 20.44 -2.43 -0.53
N PHE A 20 21.41 -2.42 0.39
CA PHE A 20 22.80 -2.03 0.10
C PHE A 20 23.53 -2.98 -0.86
N ASN A 21 22.90 -4.09 -1.27
CA ASN A 21 23.50 -5.08 -2.18
C ASN A 21 23.00 -4.97 -3.64
N ASP A 22 22.17 -3.98 -3.99
CA ASP A 22 21.77 -3.78 -5.38
C ASP A 22 22.86 -3.01 -6.15
N ASN A 23 23.86 -3.73 -6.65
CA ASN A 23 24.96 -3.23 -7.49
C ASN A 23 24.50 -2.57 -8.81
N ARG A 24 23.18 -2.48 -9.06
CA ARG A 24 22.59 -1.75 -10.19
C ARG A 24 22.46 -0.25 -9.94
N LEU A 25 22.70 0.21 -8.72
CA LEU A 25 22.91 1.63 -8.45
C LEU A 25 24.40 1.92 -8.69
N SER A 26 24.71 2.53 -9.84
CA SER A 26 26.06 3.02 -10.11
C SER A 26 26.51 3.95 -8.97
N PRO A 27 27.76 3.87 -8.48
CA PRO A 27 28.30 4.78 -7.46
C PRO A 27 28.35 6.26 -7.90
N ASP A 28 27.99 6.58 -9.14
CA ASP A 28 28.16 7.91 -9.71
C ASP A 28 26.93 8.81 -9.50
N LYS A 29 27.20 9.89 -8.75
CA LYS A 29 26.41 11.13 -8.54
C LYS A 29 25.20 11.02 -7.62
N PHE A 30 25.50 10.99 -6.32
CA PHE A 30 24.74 11.81 -5.38
C PHE A 30 24.88 13.28 -5.82
N PHE A 31 23.87 13.81 -6.50
CA PHE A 31 23.69 15.25 -6.56
C PHE A 31 23.25 15.68 -5.16
N GLY A 32 24.16 16.32 -4.42
CA GLY A 32 23.82 16.92 -3.14
C GLY A 32 22.63 17.86 -3.31
N PRO A 33 21.51 17.66 -2.58
CA PRO A 33 20.37 18.56 -2.68
C PRO A 33 20.68 19.89 -1.98
N GLN A 34 20.25 21.00 -2.57
CA GLN A 34 19.97 22.19 -1.77
C GLN A 34 18.80 21.87 -0.84
N SER A 35 19.11 21.85 0.46
CA SER A 35 18.20 21.72 1.58
C SER A 35 17.15 22.83 1.59
N GLY A 36 15.91 22.49 1.91
CA GLY A 36 14.94 23.44 2.46
C GLY A 36 14.91 23.25 3.96
N ILE A 37 15.31 24.28 4.72
CA ILE A 37 15.18 24.29 6.18
C ILE A 37 13.70 24.48 6.50
N PHE A 38 13.08 23.46 7.11
CA PHE A 38 11.78 23.65 7.76
C PHE A 38 12.05 24.05 9.21
N GLU A 39 11.89 25.33 9.53
CA GLU A 39 11.93 25.77 10.92
C GLU A 39 10.62 25.38 11.60
N PHE A 40 10.69 24.38 12.48
CA PHE A 40 9.65 24.13 13.46
C PHE A 40 10.27 24.26 14.85
N THR A 41 9.60 25.01 15.72
CA THR A 41 10.01 25.12 17.12
C THR A 41 9.66 23.82 17.81
N LEU A 42 10.67 22.98 18.06
CA LEU A 42 10.53 21.82 18.93
C LEU A 42 10.43 22.29 20.38
N ASN A 43 9.47 21.77 21.13
CA ASN A 43 9.51 21.90 22.58
C ASN A 43 10.66 21.03 23.13
N ASP A 44 11.10 21.31 24.36
CA ASP A 44 12.30 20.66 24.90
C ASP A 44 12.13 19.14 25.05
N GLN A 45 10.90 18.68 25.30
CA GLN A 45 10.57 17.25 25.34
C GLN A 45 10.75 16.56 23.98
N LEU A 46 10.34 17.21 22.88
CA LEU A 46 10.55 16.71 21.52
C LEU A 46 12.02 16.79 21.10
N LYS A 47 12.78 17.79 21.55
CA LYS A 47 14.23 17.88 21.31
C LYS A 47 14.96 16.72 21.97
N GLU A 48 14.65 16.41 23.23
CA GLU A 48 15.26 15.31 23.97
C GLU A 48 14.95 13.95 23.33
N LYS A 49 13.69 13.74 22.94
CA LYS A 49 13.25 12.55 22.19
C LYS A 49 13.94 12.43 20.83
N TRP A 50 14.10 13.55 20.10
CA TRP A 50 14.83 13.57 18.84
C TRP A 50 16.32 13.26 19.04
N GLN A 51 16.95 13.88 20.03
CA GLN A 51 18.35 13.64 20.35
C GLN A 51 18.57 12.18 20.75
N THR A 52 17.66 11.60 21.54
CA THR A 52 17.68 10.17 21.89
C THR A 52 17.59 9.28 20.66
N ALA A 53 16.77 9.63 19.66
CA ALA A 53 16.66 8.85 18.43
C ALA A 53 17.93 8.92 17.58
N ILE A 54 18.59 10.08 17.53
CA ILE A 54 19.89 10.29 16.88
C ILE A 54 20.97 9.47 17.62
N ASP A 55 21.03 9.58 18.95
CA ASP A 55 22.04 8.91 19.78
C ASP A 55 21.89 7.38 19.73
N LYS A 56 20.66 6.86 19.66
CA LYS A 56 20.37 5.43 19.45
C LYS A 56 20.57 4.96 18.00
N SER A 57 21.02 5.84 17.09
CA SER A 57 21.20 5.55 15.66
C SER A 57 19.94 4.98 15.00
N ILE A 58 18.76 5.47 15.41
CA ILE A 58 17.48 5.07 14.78
C ILE A 58 17.46 5.65 13.36
N PRO A 59 17.44 4.82 12.30
CA PRO A 59 17.46 5.33 10.94
C PRO A 59 16.19 6.14 10.66
N LEU A 60 16.38 7.42 10.38
CA LEU A 60 15.31 8.37 10.13
C LEU A 60 15.65 9.15 8.86
N SER A 61 15.22 8.60 7.73
CA SER A 61 15.35 9.27 6.43
C SER A 61 14.00 9.91 6.05
N LEU A 62 14.07 11.17 5.68
CA LEU A 62 12.98 11.99 5.16
C LEU A 62 13.40 12.43 3.75
N ASP A 63 13.29 11.53 2.78
CA ASP A 63 13.64 11.86 1.40
C ASP A 63 12.46 12.51 0.66
N SER A 64 12.51 13.83 0.49
CA SER A 64 11.63 14.58 -0.41
C SER A 64 12.25 14.69 -1.81
N SER A 65 11.97 13.75 -2.70
CA SER A 65 12.40 13.88 -4.10
C SER A 65 11.51 14.89 -4.84
N LYS A 66 12.10 15.98 -5.35
CA LYS A 66 11.39 16.93 -6.22
C LYS A 66 11.30 16.38 -7.63
N SER A 67 10.10 16.44 -8.21
CA SER A 67 9.93 16.48 -9.67
C SER A 67 9.55 17.91 -10.06
N GLU A 68 10.02 18.39 -11.21
CA GLU A 68 10.01 19.80 -11.64
C GLU A 68 8.62 20.47 -11.70
N ARG A 69 7.54 19.78 -11.33
CA ARG A 69 6.17 20.31 -11.29
C ARG A 69 5.42 20.07 -9.98
N THR A 70 6.05 19.47 -8.95
CA THR A 70 5.40 19.23 -7.64
C THR A 70 6.47 18.98 -6.56
N ILE A 71 6.35 19.62 -5.39
CA ILE A 71 7.10 19.22 -4.19
C ILE A 71 6.45 17.93 -3.65
N PHE A 72 7.09 16.78 -3.85
CA PHE A 72 6.72 15.56 -3.15
C PHE A 72 7.47 15.56 -1.82
N VAL A 73 6.74 15.67 -0.71
CA VAL A 73 7.30 15.29 0.60
C VAL A 73 7.11 13.78 0.69
N SER A 74 8.06 13.02 0.15
CA SER A 74 8.16 11.60 0.48
C SER A 74 8.90 11.49 1.82
N VAL A 75 8.54 10.48 2.60
CA VAL A 75 9.32 10.07 3.78
C VAL A 75 9.72 8.64 3.50
N CYS A 76 11.01 8.43 3.27
CA CYS A 76 11.59 7.13 2.98
C CYS A 76 12.29 6.61 4.23
N PHE A 77 11.69 5.64 4.91
CA PHE A 77 12.36 5.02 6.05
C PHE A 77 13.26 3.90 5.52
N GLU A 78 14.55 4.21 5.38
CA GLU A 78 15.57 3.26 4.97
C GLU A 78 16.10 2.46 6.16
N GLY A 79 16.14 1.13 6.04
CA GLY A 79 16.73 0.28 7.08
C GLY A 79 15.81 0.01 8.27
N ASN A 80 16.22 -0.93 9.12
CA ASN A 80 15.35 -1.62 10.07
C ASN A 80 14.64 -0.69 11.08
N LEU A 81 13.34 -1.01 11.26
CA LEU A 81 12.41 -0.61 12.31
C LEU A 81 11.94 0.85 12.32
N PHE A 82 10.65 1.02 11.99
CA PHE A 82 9.79 1.86 12.82
C PHE A 82 9.99 1.43 14.28
N ASN A 83 10.78 2.20 15.04
CA ASN A 83 10.89 1.98 16.48
C ASN A 83 9.49 2.22 17.08
N PRO A 84 8.89 1.26 17.80
CA PRO A 84 7.65 1.49 18.53
C PRO A 84 7.74 2.72 19.45
N GLU A 85 8.91 2.98 20.04
CA GLU A 85 9.18 4.18 20.83
C GLU A 85 9.00 5.47 20.00
N MET A 86 9.27 5.45 18.68
CA MET A 86 9.00 6.60 17.82
C MET A 86 7.50 6.82 17.58
N ILE A 87 6.72 5.75 17.48
CA ILE A 87 5.26 5.87 17.42
C ILE A 87 4.77 6.46 18.74
N ASP A 88 5.29 6.03 19.88
CA ASP A 88 4.97 6.59 21.20
C ASP A 88 5.40 8.06 21.33
N ILE A 89 6.58 8.41 20.79
CA ILE A 89 7.11 9.77 20.73
C ILE A 89 6.20 10.67 19.88
N LEU A 90 5.74 10.19 18.72
CA LEU A 90 4.87 10.95 17.82
C LEU A 90 3.42 10.99 18.31
N SER A 91 2.99 9.98 19.06
CA SER A 91 1.62 9.84 19.58
C SER A 91 1.39 10.58 20.90
N ASP A 92 2.46 11.15 21.46
CA ASP A 92 2.42 12.11 22.56
C ASP A 92 1.54 11.67 23.75
N ASN A 93 1.50 10.36 24.08
CA ASN A 93 0.87 9.69 25.23
C ASN A 93 -0.55 10.12 25.68
N ASP A 94 -1.18 11.08 25.02
CA ASP A 94 -2.50 11.58 25.33
C ASP A 94 -3.48 10.59 24.68
N LYS A 95 -3.84 9.55 25.45
CA LYS A 95 -4.62 8.37 25.04
C LYS A 95 -5.99 8.69 24.41
N THR A 96 -6.35 9.97 24.33
CA THR A 96 -7.66 10.45 23.88
C THR A 96 -7.80 10.51 22.36
N ILE A 97 -6.72 10.68 21.58
CA ILE A 97 -6.82 10.72 20.10
C ILE A 97 -5.64 9.98 19.47
N PRO A 98 -5.84 8.81 18.83
CA PRO A 98 -4.77 8.13 18.12
C PRO A 98 -4.22 9.04 17.02
N LEU A 99 -2.89 9.17 16.99
CA LEU A 99 -2.20 9.91 15.94
C LEU A 99 -2.51 9.24 14.60
N GLN A 100 -3.20 9.96 13.71
CA GLN A 100 -3.43 9.53 12.35
C GLN A 100 -2.65 10.41 11.38
N PHE A 101 -1.77 9.79 10.61
CA PHE A 101 -1.12 10.43 9.47
C PHE A 101 -2.12 10.47 8.32
N ASN A 102 -2.50 11.70 7.93
CA ASN A 102 -3.36 11.90 6.77
C ASN A 102 -2.49 11.89 5.51
N VAL A 103 -2.66 10.85 4.70
CA VAL A 103 -1.88 10.63 3.49
C VAL A 103 -2.84 10.43 2.32
N GLN A 104 -2.55 11.04 1.17
CA GLN A 104 -3.35 10.81 -0.03
C GLN A 104 -3.02 9.43 -0.61
N GLU A 105 -1.75 9.19 -0.90
CA GLU A 105 -1.24 7.92 -1.42
C GLU A 105 -0.05 7.41 -0.62
N ILE A 106 0.01 6.11 -0.35
CA ILE A 106 1.18 5.48 0.26
C ILE A 106 1.64 4.25 -0.51
N ILE A 107 2.95 4.09 -0.65
CA ILE A 107 3.58 2.86 -1.14
C ILE A 107 4.40 2.27 0.01
N LEU A 108 4.10 1.03 0.34
CA LEU A 108 4.66 0.28 1.45
C LEU A 108 5.41 -0.91 0.89
N SER A 109 6.72 -0.95 1.07
CA SER A 109 7.53 -2.12 0.74
C SER A 109 7.85 -2.87 2.02
N ALA A 110 7.43 -4.13 2.11
CA ALA A 110 7.69 -4.97 3.28
C ALA A 110 8.27 -6.32 2.83
N ASN A 111 9.24 -6.81 3.60
CA ASN A 111 9.69 -8.19 3.52
C ASN A 111 8.92 -9.06 4.52
N ASN A 112 9.12 -10.37 4.50
CA ASN A 112 8.45 -11.31 5.42
C ASN A 112 8.57 -10.90 6.89
N THR A 113 9.77 -10.47 7.32
CA THR A 113 10.02 -10.15 8.74
C THR A 113 9.33 -8.87 9.23
N THR A 114 8.93 -7.96 8.33
CA THR A 114 8.36 -6.66 8.69
C THR A 114 6.92 -6.48 8.21
N PHE A 115 6.37 -7.46 7.49
CA PHE A 115 5.05 -7.37 6.88
C PHE A 115 3.97 -7.04 7.89
N GLU A 116 3.88 -7.80 8.99
CA GLU A 116 2.85 -7.60 10.00
C GLU A 116 2.95 -6.24 10.67
N ILE A 117 4.17 -5.76 10.95
CA ILE A 117 4.42 -4.45 11.56
C ILE A 117 3.97 -3.33 10.62
N VAL A 118 4.39 -3.37 9.35
CA VAL A 118 4.02 -2.36 8.34
C VAL A 118 2.50 -2.33 8.15
N LEU A 119 1.88 -3.49 8.18
CA LEU A 119 0.45 -3.65 8.01
C LEU A 119 -0.33 -3.14 9.22
N GLU A 120 0.07 -3.52 10.43
CA GLU A 120 -0.49 -2.98 11.68
C GLU A 120 -0.35 -1.46 11.72
N PHE A 121 0.82 -0.94 11.37
CA PHE A 121 1.07 0.48 11.31
C PHE A 121 0.06 1.17 10.35
N SER A 122 -0.09 0.60 9.17
CA SER A 122 -1.02 1.12 8.15
C SER A 122 -2.46 1.08 8.59
N LEU A 123 -2.81 0.06 9.37
CA LEU A 123 -4.17 -0.11 9.86
C LEU A 123 -4.48 0.89 11.00
N ASN A 124 -3.53 1.12 11.90
CA ASN A 124 -3.81 1.84 13.15
C ASN A 124 -3.48 3.33 13.08
N TYR A 125 -2.51 3.72 12.24
CA TYR A 125 -1.95 5.08 12.26
C TYR A 125 -2.09 5.82 10.93
N LEU A 126 -2.57 5.18 9.84
CA LEU A 126 -2.77 5.88 8.57
C LEU A 126 -4.23 6.17 8.29
N SER A 127 -4.51 7.41 7.91
CA SER A 127 -5.75 7.87 7.32
C SER A 127 -5.48 8.15 5.83
N ILE A 128 -5.94 7.25 4.96
CA ILE A 128 -5.58 7.24 3.55
C ILE A 128 -6.77 7.69 2.71
N SER A 129 -6.64 8.82 2.01
CA SER A 129 -7.76 9.38 1.25
C SER A 129 -7.92 8.83 -0.16
N GLU A 130 -6.89 8.20 -0.73
CA GLU A 130 -6.97 7.67 -2.10
C GLU A 130 -6.44 6.26 -2.25
N PHE A 131 -5.19 6.00 -1.88
CA PHE A 131 -4.50 4.80 -2.35
C PHE A 131 -3.43 4.24 -1.41
N ILE A 132 -3.45 2.94 -1.21
CA ILE A 132 -2.36 2.19 -0.56
C ILE A 132 -1.83 1.11 -1.50
N CYS A 133 -0.52 1.07 -1.69
CA CYS A 133 0.15 0.04 -2.48
C CYS A 133 1.10 -0.75 -1.59
N PHE A 134 0.83 -2.03 -1.40
CA PHE A 134 1.80 -2.95 -0.83
C PHE A 134 2.67 -3.55 -1.93
N ASN A 135 3.96 -3.35 -1.78
CA ASN A 135 5.00 -3.88 -2.64
C ASN A 135 5.66 -5.04 -1.89
N PHE A 136 5.26 -6.26 -2.24
CA PHE A 136 5.79 -7.45 -1.61
C PHE A 136 7.09 -7.88 -2.28
N ASP A 137 7.99 -8.40 -1.46
CA ASP A 137 9.03 -9.27 -1.98
C ASP A 137 8.37 -10.46 -2.70
N VAL A 138 8.90 -10.87 -3.85
CA VAL A 138 8.42 -12.04 -4.61
C VAL A 138 8.45 -13.31 -3.77
N HIS A 139 9.27 -13.33 -2.71
CA HIS A 139 9.36 -14.39 -1.73
C HIS A 139 8.39 -14.24 -0.56
N LEU A 140 7.32 -13.44 -0.69
CA LEU A 140 6.28 -13.43 0.33
C LEU A 140 5.76 -14.86 0.53
N THR A 141 6.08 -15.43 1.68
CA THR A 141 5.84 -16.84 1.98
C THR A 141 4.33 -17.05 2.12
N GLU A 142 3.89 -18.30 1.93
CA GLU A 142 2.51 -18.73 2.24
C GLU A 142 2.06 -18.34 3.65
N GLN A 143 3.02 -18.12 4.56
CA GLN A 143 2.81 -17.76 5.97
C GLN A 143 1.99 -16.48 6.15
N HIS A 144 2.01 -15.53 5.20
CA HIS A 144 1.29 -14.26 5.34
C HIS A 144 0.04 -14.16 4.47
N THR A 145 -0.25 -15.16 3.65
CA THR A 145 -1.42 -15.17 2.76
C THR A 145 -2.71 -15.02 3.56
N ASP A 146 -2.85 -15.78 4.66
CA ASP A 146 -4.05 -15.75 5.51
C ASP A 146 -4.23 -14.41 6.21
N VAL A 147 -3.14 -13.81 6.69
CA VAL A 147 -3.14 -12.48 7.33
C VAL A 147 -3.59 -11.41 6.33
N LEU A 148 -2.99 -11.42 5.13
CA LEU A 148 -3.32 -10.48 4.07
C LEU A 148 -4.77 -10.65 3.60
N PHE A 149 -5.20 -11.89 3.36
CA PHE A 149 -6.57 -12.23 3.01
C PHE A 149 -7.55 -11.69 4.06
N ASN A 150 -7.34 -12.02 5.34
CA ASN A 150 -8.18 -11.56 6.45
C ASN A 150 -8.32 -10.04 6.49
N ILE A 151 -7.24 -9.31 6.23
CA ILE A 151 -7.28 -7.84 6.23
C ILE A 151 -8.08 -7.31 5.05
N LEU A 152 -7.87 -7.85 3.86
CA LEU A 152 -8.58 -7.44 2.64
C LEU A 152 -10.09 -7.64 2.76
N ILE A 153 -10.54 -8.65 3.51
CA ILE A 153 -11.98 -8.93 3.68
C ILE A 153 -12.59 -8.25 4.91
N ASN A 154 -11.85 -8.09 6.02
CA ASN A 154 -12.43 -7.67 7.31
C ASN A 154 -12.05 -6.25 7.76
N LYS A 155 -10.95 -5.68 7.27
CA LYS A 155 -10.39 -4.42 7.79
C LYS A 155 -10.09 -3.38 6.71
N ALA A 156 -10.32 -3.72 5.45
CA ALA A 156 -9.85 -2.96 4.30
C ALA A 156 -10.83 -1.91 3.78
N ASN A 157 -12.09 -1.91 4.22
CA ASN A 157 -13.09 -0.90 3.86
C ASN A 157 -12.68 0.55 4.19
N LYS A 158 -11.74 0.75 5.11
CA LYS A 158 -11.18 2.08 5.41
C LYS A 158 -10.24 2.61 4.33
N PHE A 159 -9.74 1.75 3.45
CA PHE A 159 -8.87 2.14 2.36
C PHE A 159 -9.71 2.27 1.09
N PRO A 160 -9.72 3.45 0.44
CA PRO A 160 -10.51 3.63 -0.78
C PRO A 160 -10.07 2.69 -1.90
N LYS A 161 -8.74 2.45 -1.98
CA LYS A 161 -8.13 1.59 -2.99
C LYS A 161 -6.87 0.94 -2.47
N ILE A 162 -6.75 -0.37 -2.68
CA ILE A 162 -5.58 -1.18 -2.33
C ILE A 162 -4.94 -1.71 -3.61
N CYS A 163 -3.62 -1.64 -3.71
CA CYS A 163 -2.83 -2.32 -4.73
C CYS A 163 -1.85 -3.28 -4.06
N LEU A 164 -1.77 -4.50 -4.59
CA LEU A 164 -0.89 -5.55 -4.13
C LEU A 164 0.00 -5.92 -5.30
N LYS A 165 1.31 -5.65 -5.19
CA LYS A 165 2.30 -5.98 -6.21
C LYS A 165 3.05 -7.24 -5.82
N TYR A 166 3.37 -8.06 -6.83
CA TYR A 166 4.19 -9.26 -6.68
C TYR A 166 3.58 -10.33 -5.77
N ILE A 167 2.25 -10.38 -5.69
CA ILE A 167 1.57 -11.45 -4.94
C ILE A 167 1.56 -12.77 -5.70
N LYS A 168 1.51 -13.88 -4.94
CA LYS A 168 1.22 -15.21 -5.48
C LYS A 168 -0.22 -15.31 -5.99
N LEU A 169 -0.44 -16.21 -6.95
CA LEU A 169 -1.76 -16.48 -7.54
C LEU A 169 -2.77 -16.97 -6.49
N ASP A 170 -2.32 -17.73 -5.50
CA ASP A 170 -3.18 -18.34 -4.47
C ASP A 170 -4.00 -17.30 -3.69
N LEU A 171 -3.42 -16.13 -3.38
CA LEU A 171 -4.16 -15.07 -2.70
C LEU A 171 -5.28 -14.51 -3.57
N TYR A 172 -5.03 -14.35 -4.87
CA TYR A 172 -6.07 -13.95 -5.82
C TYR A 172 -7.17 -15.00 -5.88
N ASP A 173 -6.82 -16.28 -5.96
CA ASP A 173 -7.80 -17.38 -6.00
C ASP A 173 -8.62 -17.47 -4.71
N GLN A 174 -8.02 -17.25 -3.54
CA GLN A 174 -8.72 -17.16 -2.27
C GLN A 174 -9.73 -16.01 -2.24
N ILE A 175 -9.33 -14.82 -2.72
CA ILE A 175 -10.23 -13.65 -2.80
C ILE A 175 -11.36 -13.89 -3.78
N MET A 176 -11.07 -14.48 -4.94
CA MET A 176 -12.09 -14.88 -5.90
C MET A 176 -13.06 -15.88 -5.30
N LYS A 177 -12.57 -16.94 -4.63
CA LYS A 177 -13.41 -17.91 -3.94
C LYS A 177 -14.28 -17.24 -2.87
N TYR A 178 -13.72 -16.34 -2.08
CA TYR A 178 -14.48 -15.62 -1.06
C TYR A 178 -15.60 -14.77 -1.64
N ILE A 179 -15.31 -13.98 -2.68
CA ILE A 179 -16.27 -13.13 -3.39
C ILE A 179 -17.37 -13.97 -4.05
N LEU A 180 -17.00 -15.11 -4.64
CA LEU A 180 -17.89 -15.90 -5.48
C LEU A 180 -18.73 -16.90 -4.70
N SER A 181 -18.22 -17.49 -3.61
CA SER A 181 -18.83 -18.66 -2.98
C SER A 181 -18.98 -18.62 -1.46
N THR A 182 -18.26 -17.76 -0.74
CA THR A 182 -18.21 -17.88 0.73
C THR A 182 -18.96 -16.76 1.45
N SER A 183 -18.86 -15.53 0.98
CA SER A 183 -19.38 -14.39 1.75
C SER A 183 -20.81 -14.03 1.39
N GLU A 184 -21.66 -13.85 2.41
CA GLU A 184 -22.97 -13.20 2.29
C GLU A 184 -22.84 -11.67 2.36
N ASP A 185 -21.76 -11.16 2.96
CA ASP A 185 -21.49 -9.74 3.17
C ASP A 185 -20.02 -9.37 2.92
N CYS A 186 -19.76 -8.63 1.83
CA CYS A 186 -18.45 -8.02 1.54
C CYS A 186 -18.39 -6.52 1.87
N SER A 187 -19.24 -6.03 2.79
CA SER A 187 -19.25 -4.63 3.24
C SER A 187 -17.88 -4.17 3.77
N LYS A 188 -17.17 -5.06 4.48
CA LYS A 188 -15.85 -4.80 5.09
C LYS A 188 -14.66 -4.90 4.13
N MET A 189 -14.87 -5.37 2.91
CA MET A 189 -13.84 -5.45 1.88
C MET A 189 -13.47 -4.04 1.36
N ALA A 190 -12.24 -3.85 0.85
CA ALA A 190 -11.90 -2.61 0.15
C ALA A 190 -12.83 -2.36 -1.05
N PRO A 191 -13.25 -1.10 -1.34
CA PRO A 191 -14.04 -0.76 -2.52
C PRO A 191 -13.33 -1.13 -3.83
N VAL A 192 -12.01 -0.97 -3.87
CA VAL A 192 -11.18 -1.31 -5.04
C VAL A 192 -9.94 -2.08 -4.59
N ILE A 193 -9.69 -3.25 -5.20
CA ILE A 193 -8.47 -4.03 -5.03
C ILE A 193 -7.80 -4.20 -6.39
N ILE A 194 -6.51 -3.91 -6.44
CA ILE A 194 -5.67 -4.11 -7.62
C ILE A 194 -4.61 -5.14 -7.31
N PHE A 195 -4.47 -6.11 -8.20
CA PHE A 195 -3.39 -7.08 -8.19
C PHE A 195 -2.47 -6.82 -9.36
N VAL A 196 -1.17 -6.72 -9.09
CA VAL A 196 -0.12 -6.69 -10.11
C VAL A 196 0.66 -8.00 -10.01
N LEU A 197 0.34 -8.92 -10.89
CA LEU A 197 0.79 -10.32 -10.90
C LEU A 197 0.87 -10.81 -12.35
N SER A 198 1.34 -12.03 -12.60
CA SER A 198 1.49 -12.58 -13.95
C SER A 198 0.72 -13.91 -14.10
N ILE A 199 -0.48 -13.88 -14.69
CA ILE A 199 -1.29 -15.10 -14.94
C ILE A 199 -1.22 -15.47 -16.42
N PRO A 200 -0.64 -16.63 -16.79
CA PRO A 200 -0.81 -17.19 -18.11
C PRO A 200 -2.21 -17.81 -18.27
N ASN A 201 -2.77 -17.79 -19.47
CA ASN A 201 -3.98 -18.55 -19.82
C ASN A 201 -5.20 -18.29 -18.91
N PHE A 202 -5.46 -17.03 -18.56
CA PHE A 202 -6.61 -16.68 -17.74
C PHE A 202 -7.93 -17.08 -18.43
N LYS A 203 -8.72 -17.92 -17.75
CA LYS A 203 -10.06 -18.29 -18.18
C LYS A 203 -11.07 -17.41 -17.45
N LEU A 204 -11.98 -16.78 -18.21
CA LEU A 204 -13.10 -16.04 -17.64
C LEU A 204 -14.01 -16.97 -16.83
N ASN A 205 -14.57 -16.45 -15.74
CA ASN A 205 -15.58 -17.15 -14.97
C ASN A 205 -16.85 -17.32 -15.83
N GLU A 206 -17.52 -18.47 -15.73
CA GLU A 206 -18.75 -18.75 -16.49
C GLU A 206 -19.91 -17.81 -16.13
N ARG A 207 -19.87 -17.20 -14.94
CA ARG A 207 -20.84 -16.21 -14.46
C ARG A 207 -20.47 -14.78 -14.84
N ALA A 208 -19.45 -14.58 -15.67
CA ALA A 208 -19.07 -13.26 -16.14
C ALA A 208 -20.17 -12.67 -17.04
N GLU A 209 -20.69 -11.53 -16.64
CA GLU A 209 -21.69 -10.76 -17.39
C GLU A 209 -21.04 -9.52 -18.01
N ASN A 210 -21.68 -8.97 -19.06
CA ASN A 210 -21.27 -7.70 -19.68
C ASN A 210 -19.79 -7.68 -20.10
N VAL A 211 -19.31 -8.77 -20.71
CA VAL A 211 -17.91 -8.91 -21.11
C VAL A 211 -17.58 -7.95 -22.25
N GLU A 212 -16.61 -7.08 -22.03
CA GLU A 212 -16.15 -6.07 -22.99
C GLU A 212 -14.63 -6.13 -23.12
N ILE A 213 -14.13 -6.29 -24.35
CA ILE A 213 -12.70 -6.28 -24.65
C ILE A 213 -12.33 -4.95 -25.30
N LYS A 214 -11.41 -4.19 -24.68
CA LYS A 214 -10.88 -2.94 -25.22
C LYS A 214 -9.40 -3.07 -25.52
N GLN A 215 -8.98 -2.48 -26.64
CA GLN A 215 -7.56 -2.25 -26.91
C GLN A 215 -7.12 -0.98 -26.17
N LEU A 216 -6.07 -1.08 -25.34
CA LEU A 216 -5.56 0.06 -24.54
C LEU A 216 -4.41 0.79 -25.26
N LYS A 217 -3.36 0.04 -25.62
CA LYS A 217 -2.17 0.49 -26.35
C LYS A 217 -1.83 -0.56 -27.40
N LYS A 218 -0.91 -0.27 -28.34
CA LYS A 218 -0.61 -1.13 -29.52
C LYS A 218 -0.47 -2.64 -29.24
N LYS A 219 -0.12 -3.06 -28.01
CA LYS A 219 0.03 -4.48 -27.63
C LYS A 219 -0.62 -4.84 -26.29
N GLN A 220 -1.59 -4.05 -25.82
CA GLN A 220 -2.28 -4.26 -24.54
C GLN A 220 -3.78 -4.20 -24.72
N PHE A 221 -4.47 -5.12 -24.04
CA PHE A 221 -5.93 -5.19 -24.02
C PHE A 221 -6.41 -5.13 -22.58
N SER A 222 -7.66 -4.73 -22.39
CA SER A 222 -8.38 -4.94 -21.14
C SER A 222 -9.65 -5.73 -21.41
N THR A 223 -9.89 -6.75 -20.62
CA THR A 223 -11.17 -7.47 -20.57
C THR A 223 -11.91 -7.00 -19.33
N ASN A 224 -13.02 -6.30 -19.52
CA ASN A 224 -13.90 -5.83 -18.46
C ASN A 224 -15.12 -6.73 -18.37
N TYR A 225 -15.59 -7.03 -17.17
CA TYR A 225 -16.80 -7.84 -16.96
C TYR A 225 -17.33 -7.60 -15.55
N GLN A 226 -18.54 -8.12 -15.28
CA GLN A 226 -19.14 -8.07 -13.96
C GLN A 226 -19.42 -9.48 -13.45
N ILE A 227 -19.40 -9.66 -12.13
CA ILE A 227 -19.89 -10.86 -11.47
C ILE A 227 -20.76 -10.48 -10.28
N ALA A 228 -21.92 -11.10 -10.14
CA ALA A 228 -22.75 -11.01 -8.95
C ALA A 228 -22.31 -12.04 -7.89
N ASN A 229 -22.32 -11.67 -6.61
CA ASN A 229 -22.12 -12.63 -5.53
C ASN A 229 -23.24 -13.70 -5.56
N ILE A 230 -22.92 -14.97 -5.26
CA ILE A 230 -23.89 -16.07 -5.38
C ILE A 230 -24.98 -16.02 -4.29
N HIS A 231 -24.61 -15.57 -3.09
CA HIS A 231 -25.50 -15.51 -1.93
C HIS A 231 -26.27 -14.19 -1.87
N ASN A 232 -25.71 -13.13 -2.47
CA ASN A 232 -26.33 -11.81 -2.53
C ASN A 232 -26.18 -11.17 -3.93
N PRO A 233 -27.11 -11.46 -4.88
CA PRO A 233 -27.03 -10.93 -6.25
C PRO A 233 -27.05 -9.40 -6.37
N LYS A 234 -27.47 -8.68 -5.32
CA LYS A 234 -27.40 -7.21 -5.27
C LYS A 234 -25.97 -6.72 -5.08
N MET A 235 -25.08 -7.54 -4.53
CA MET A 235 -23.67 -7.24 -4.38
C MET A 235 -22.92 -7.67 -5.64
N ARG A 236 -22.53 -6.69 -6.45
CA ARG A 236 -21.87 -6.91 -7.75
C ARG A 236 -20.43 -6.40 -7.72
N PHE A 237 -19.60 -7.02 -8.54
CA PHE A 237 -18.20 -6.69 -8.69
C PHE A 237 -17.89 -6.45 -10.16
N ALA A 238 -17.25 -5.32 -10.47
CA ALA A 238 -16.66 -5.06 -11.76
C ALA A 238 -15.19 -5.50 -11.76
N PHE A 239 -14.79 -6.20 -12.82
CA PHE A 239 -13.43 -6.65 -13.06
C PHE A 239 -12.84 -5.94 -14.27
N CYS A 240 -11.56 -5.59 -14.20
CA CYS A 240 -10.78 -5.10 -15.33
C CYS A 240 -9.44 -5.84 -15.38
N ASN A 241 -9.32 -6.77 -16.33
CA ASN A 241 -8.14 -7.58 -16.54
C ASN A 241 -7.30 -6.98 -17.65
N LYS A 242 -6.14 -6.42 -17.32
CA LYS A 242 -5.19 -5.90 -18.31
C LYS A 242 -4.23 -7.01 -18.73
N GLN A 243 -4.16 -7.25 -20.03
CA GLN A 243 -3.40 -8.35 -20.63
C GLN A 243 -2.42 -7.85 -21.70
N ARG A 244 -1.29 -8.55 -21.80
CA ARG A 244 -0.29 -8.39 -22.87
C ARG A 244 -0.75 -9.10 -24.15
N LYS A 245 -0.06 -8.84 -25.27
CA LYS A 245 -0.34 -9.49 -26.57
C LYS A 245 -0.26 -11.03 -26.52
N ASN A 246 0.55 -11.59 -25.62
CA ASN A 246 0.67 -13.04 -25.42
C ASN A 246 -0.44 -13.63 -24.53
N GLY A 247 -1.46 -12.86 -24.16
CA GLY A 247 -2.55 -13.30 -23.29
C GLY A 247 -2.24 -13.28 -21.80
N THR A 248 -1.00 -13.00 -21.38
CA THR A 248 -0.66 -12.90 -19.95
C THR A 248 -1.35 -11.70 -19.32
N ILE A 249 -2.15 -11.94 -18.28
CA ILE A 249 -2.68 -10.87 -17.42
C ILE A 249 -1.54 -10.35 -16.55
N PHE A 250 -1.37 -9.04 -16.54
CA PHE A 250 -0.37 -8.36 -15.72
C PHE A 250 -0.97 -7.47 -14.62
N CYS A 251 -2.28 -7.21 -14.68
CA CYS A 251 -2.99 -6.39 -13.71
C CYS A 251 -4.47 -6.78 -13.69
N ILE A 252 -5.03 -6.97 -12.49
CA ILE A 252 -6.46 -7.21 -12.26
C ILE A 252 -6.95 -6.12 -11.33
N GLU A 253 -7.99 -5.40 -11.70
CA GLU A 253 -8.73 -4.50 -10.81
C GLU A 253 -10.10 -5.13 -10.50
N ILE A 254 -10.43 -5.22 -9.21
CA ILE A 254 -11.74 -5.64 -8.70
C ILE A 254 -12.36 -4.42 -8.02
N ARG A 255 -13.59 -4.06 -8.39
CA ARG A 255 -14.33 -2.94 -7.84
C ARG A 255 -15.72 -3.37 -7.40
N LYS A 256 -16.12 -3.01 -6.18
CA LYS A 256 -17.52 -3.12 -5.73
C LYS A 256 -18.39 -2.09 -6.47
N ILE A 257 -19.52 -2.50 -7.05
CA ILE A 257 -20.45 -1.65 -7.80
C ILE A 257 -21.89 -1.78 -7.30
#